data_AF-A0A498SN14-F1
#
_entry.id   AF-A0A498SN14-F1
#
_cell.length_a   1.000
_cell.length_b   1.000
_cell.length_c   1.000
_cell.angle_alpha   90.00
_cell.angle_beta   90.00
_cell.angle_gamma   90.00
#
_symmetry.space_group_name_H-M   'P 1'
#
loop_
_entity.id
_entity.type
_entity.pdbx_description
1 polymer ?
#
loop_
_entity_poly.entity_id
_entity_poly.type
_entity_poly.pdbx_seq_one_letter_code
_entity_poly.pdbx_strand_id
1 'polypeptide(L)'
;HSKVRERYEALTQSLKSRVSIDSDYKEKVRELGAELKRLKAEIEKLMVEKGKQESDLALAAEKLSELEQERSTFAASLNKNSNKRLVVEGETFGIILVSLHVSVLLLEKERNDKDAELDILKTKMININDKNENKDGIINSLKAEIATLKEVTANMNKSNDETSVVLNCLAKKKSDLEQYISRLEKERDDKDVELNVLKMEMINIADKSKNKGGTTNSSDAEHGINNVNIIRNEQYEKEINALKEEKNQAISQINLLKLEILGLSKKQAENEGVVLEAKQRNTLFVDFEEEWKNKENAYVQEIQELKIAVGKTETDKIEEMKRDISFLNSIIAEQYKKEKDLKEQIAILNSLPANEIITELHRKTQDVPLRSYCDICEVFDLHDTTDCPTQAMDLEEEPIREKNKKVKPQARPYCEQCEEFGHDTNNCSKMQTEKPKSKDYTF
;
A
#
# COMPACT_ATOMS: atom_id res chain seq x y z
N HIS A 1 158.24 62.72 18.17
CA HIS A 1 156.95 63.44 18.19
C HIS A 1 155.87 62.86 17.28
N SER A 2 156.14 62.40 16.04
CA SER A 2 155.09 61.87 15.13
C SER A 2 154.30 60.65 15.68
N LYS A 3 154.98 59.62 16.20
CA LYS A 3 154.35 58.36 16.68
C LYS A 3 153.39 58.49 17.86
N VAL A 4 153.43 59.58 18.62
CA VAL A 4 152.53 59.78 19.78
C VAL A 4 151.18 60.34 19.33
N ARG A 5 151.16 61.18 18.27
CA ARG A 5 149.93 61.76 17.73
C ARG A 5 149.05 60.69 17.07
N GLU A 6 149.63 59.81 16.27
CA GLU A 6 148.91 58.67 15.65
C GLU A 6 148.26 57.75 16.69
N ARG A 7 148.95 57.47 17.80
CA ARG A 7 148.38 56.64 18.88
C ARG A 7 147.20 57.31 19.57
N TYR A 8 147.24 58.63 19.73
CA TYR A 8 146.16 59.39 20.36
C TYR A 8 144.92 59.49 19.44
N GLU A 9 145.13 59.70 18.14
CA GLU A 9 144.05 59.69 17.14
C GLU A 9 143.40 58.32 16.99
N ALA A 10 144.19 57.24 16.96
CA ALA A 10 143.67 55.87 16.92
C ALA A 10 142.82 55.52 18.17
N LEU A 11 143.27 55.93 19.36
CA LEU A 11 142.51 55.71 20.60
C LEU A 11 141.19 56.50 20.59
N THR A 12 141.23 57.74 20.11
CA THR A 12 140.05 58.61 20.06
C THR A 12 139.01 58.09 19.05
N GLN A 13 139.44 57.59 17.88
CA GLN A 13 138.55 56.94 16.92
C GLN A 13 137.94 55.64 17.47
N SER A 14 138.72 54.83 18.18
CA SER A 14 138.22 53.59 18.80
C SER A 14 137.18 53.87 19.89
N LEU A 15 137.41 54.88 20.73
CA LEU A 15 136.45 55.32 21.74
C LEU A 15 135.17 55.89 21.10
N LYS A 16 135.28 56.70 20.04
CA LYS A 16 134.11 57.21 19.29
C LYS A 16 133.28 56.07 18.67
N SER A 17 133.94 55.07 18.09
CA SER A 17 133.27 53.90 17.52
C SER A 17 132.53 53.09 18.60
N ARG A 18 133.14 52.85 19.76
CA ARG A 18 132.46 52.16 20.88
C ARG A 18 131.28 52.93 21.44
N VAL A 19 131.38 54.25 21.59
CA VAL A 19 130.27 55.10 22.05
C VAL A 19 129.14 55.14 21.02
N SER A 20 129.45 55.15 19.72
CA SER A 20 128.45 55.04 18.65
C SER A 20 127.71 53.71 18.71
N ILE A 21 128.44 52.61 18.88
CA ILE A 21 127.87 51.25 19.00
C ILE A 21 126.95 51.14 20.23
N ASP A 22 127.36 51.68 21.38
CA ASP A 22 126.54 51.68 22.60
C ASP A 22 125.24 52.51 22.44
N SER A 23 125.32 53.63 21.71
CA SER A 23 124.15 54.44 21.32
C SER A 23 123.18 53.64 20.43
N ASP A 24 123.70 52.93 19.42
CA ASP A 24 122.88 52.13 18.49
C ASP A 24 122.19 50.95 19.21
N TYR A 25 122.89 50.28 20.15
CA TYR A 25 122.28 49.23 20.98
C TYR A 25 121.17 49.79 21.87
N LYS A 26 121.36 50.99 22.44
CA LYS A 26 120.36 51.64 23.29
C LYS A 26 119.12 52.09 22.51
N GLU A 27 119.28 52.50 21.25
CA GLU A 27 118.16 52.76 20.33
C GLU A 27 117.40 51.46 20.02
N LYS A 28 118.11 50.38 19.68
CA LYS A 28 117.51 49.08 19.36
C LYS A 28 116.74 48.46 20.52
N VAL A 29 117.25 48.59 21.75
CA VAL A 29 116.55 48.15 22.97
C VAL A 29 115.26 48.97 23.20
N ARG A 30 115.27 50.26 22.85
CA ARG A 30 114.09 51.13 22.95
C ARG A 30 113.03 50.76 21.92
N GLU A 31 113.44 50.50 20.68
CA GLU A 31 112.57 50.02 19.60
C GLU A 31 111.92 48.69 19.96
N LEU A 32 112.72 47.70 20.38
CA LEU A 32 112.21 46.40 20.83
C LEU A 32 111.28 46.55 22.05
N GLY A 33 111.59 47.44 22.98
CA GLY A 33 110.71 47.74 24.11
C GLY A 33 109.37 48.37 23.71
N ALA A 34 109.36 49.20 22.67
CA ALA A 34 108.13 49.78 22.11
C ALA A 34 107.29 48.73 21.36
N GLU A 35 107.93 47.85 20.60
CA GLU A 35 107.27 46.72 19.93
C GLU A 35 106.66 45.74 20.93
N LEU A 36 107.38 45.40 22.00
CA LEU A 36 106.87 44.52 23.05
C LEU A 36 105.64 45.10 23.75
N LYS A 37 105.63 46.42 24.01
CA LYS A 37 104.45 47.11 24.55
C LYS A 37 103.28 47.11 23.56
N ARG A 38 103.53 47.32 22.27
CA ARG A 38 102.50 47.28 21.22
C ARG A 38 101.89 45.88 21.12
N LEU A 39 102.71 44.83 21.07
CA LEU A 39 102.27 43.44 21.01
C LEU A 39 101.46 43.06 22.26
N LYS A 40 101.88 43.50 23.45
CA LYS A 40 101.14 43.24 24.68
C LYS A 40 99.74 43.87 24.65
N ALA A 41 99.62 45.12 24.18
CA ALA A 41 98.33 45.79 24.05
C ALA A 41 97.42 45.11 23.01
N GLU A 42 98.00 44.59 21.93
CA GLU A 42 97.25 43.86 20.91
C GLU A 42 96.72 42.52 21.42
N ILE A 43 97.53 41.76 22.17
CA ILE A 43 97.09 40.52 22.82
C ILE A 43 95.93 40.80 23.78
N GLU A 44 96.00 41.86 24.57
CA GLU A 44 94.96 42.21 25.53
C GLU A 44 93.64 42.58 24.85
N LYS A 45 93.68 43.31 23.71
CA LYS A 45 92.51 43.53 22.88
C LYS A 45 91.92 42.23 22.32
N LEU A 46 92.76 41.35 21.80
CA LEU A 46 92.32 40.06 21.25
C LEU A 46 91.68 39.17 22.31
N MET A 47 92.15 39.21 23.56
CA MET A 47 91.52 38.47 24.66
C MET A 47 90.12 38.99 25.00
N VAL A 48 89.93 40.31 25.00
CA VAL A 48 88.60 40.92 25.23
C VAL A 48 87.64 40.57 24.09
N GLU A 49 88.10 40.67 22.84
CA GLU A 49 87.28 40.30 21.68
C GLU A 49 86.91 38.82 21.69
N LYS A 50 87.86 37.93 22.04
CA LYS A 50 87.59 36.50 22.19
C LYS A 50 86.53 36.22 23.26
N GLY A 51 86.62 36.87 24.42
CA GLY A 51 85.62 36.72 25.48
C GLY A 51 84.22 37.18 25.05
N LYS A 52 84.15 38.25 24.26
CA LYS A 52 82.88 38.72 23.68
C LYS A 52 82.30 37.72 22.69
N GLN A 53 83.13 37.18 21.79
CA GLN A 53 82.71 36.16 20.83
C GLN A 53 82.26 34.86 21.51
N GLU A 54 82.94 34.42 22.58
CA GLU A 54 82.52 33.26 23.37
C GLU A 54 81.15 33.49 24.04
N SER A 55 80.89 34.69 24.55
CA SER A 55 79.58 35.06 25.12
C SER A 55 78.48 35.10 24.07
N ASP A 56 78.74 35.70 22.90
CA ASP A 56 77.77 35.79 21.81
C ASP A 56 77.44 34.40 21.23
N LEU A 57 78.44 33.52 21.16
CA LEU A 57 78.26 32.13 20.72
C LEU A 57 77.40 31.33 21.70
N ALA A 58 77.57 31.53 23.02
CA ALA A 58 76.76 30.89 24.04
C ALA A 58 75.27 31.30 23.93
N LEU A 59 75.02 32.61 23.78
CA LEU A 59 73.68 33.16 23.55
C LEU A 59 73.03 32.64 22.26
N ALA A 60 73.81 32.50 21.20
CA ALA A 60 73.32 31.93 19.94
C ALA A 60 72.95 30.44 20.09
N ALA A 61 73.75 29.66 20.83
CA ALA A 61 73.49 28.25 21.08
C ALA A 61 72.21 28.04 21.92
N GLU A 62 71.97 28.88 22.92
CA GLU A 62 70.76 28.82 23.75
C GLU A 62 69.49 29.10 22.93
N LYS A 63 69.49 30.16 22.11
CA LYS A 63 68.38 30.45 21.18
C LYS A 63 68.12 29.33 20.18
N LEU A 64 69.18 28.66 19.72
CA LEU A 64 69.04 27.56 18.77
C LEU A 64 68.37 26.34 19.42
N SER A 65 68.69 26.08 20.70
CA SER A 65 68.02 25.06 21.51
C SER A 65 66.54 25.38 21.74
N GLU A 66 66.19 26.63 22.05
CA GLU A 66 64.80 27.06 22.20
C GLU A 66 64.00 26.86 20.91
N LEU A 67 64.56 27.31 19.77
CA LEU A 67 63.92 27.13 18.45
C LEU A 67 63.77 25.66 18.07
N GLU A 68 64.70 24.79 18.42
CA GLU A 68 64.55 23.35 18.20
C GLU A 68 63.45 22.73 19.06
N GLN A 69 63.29 23.19 20.30
CA GLN A 69 62.21 22.76 21.18
C GLN A 69 60.84 23.24 20.67
N GLU A 70 60.74 24.48 20.21
CA GLU A 70 59.55 25.02 19.54
C GLU A 70 59.21 24.24 18.26
N ARG A 71 60.22 23.95 17.42
CA ARG A 71 60.02 23.14 16.21
C ARG A 71 59.48 21.74 16.54
N SER A 72 60.03 21.10 17.58
CA SER A 72 59.61 19.77 18.04
C SER A 72 58.17 19.76 18.56
N THR A 73 57.82 20.73 19.40
CA THR A 73 56.45 20.85 19.96
C THR A 73 55.42 21.19 18.88
N PHE A 74 55.77 22.04 17.90
CA PHE A 74 54.93 22.34 16.76
C PHE A 74 54.72 21.11 15.86
N ALA A 75 55.78 20.35 15.55
CA ALA A 75 55.69 19.11 14.78
C ALA A 75 54.80 18.06 15.47
N ALA A 76 54.93 17.90 16.79
CA ALA A 76 54.07 17.00 17.56
C ALA A 76 52.59 17.41 17.51
N SER A 77 52.31 18.71 17.59
CA SER A 77 50.94 19.25 17.52
C SER A 77 50.32 19.06 16.14
N LEU A 78 51.09 19.28 15.07
CA LEU A 78 50.68 19.03 13.69
C LEU A 78 50.31 17.56 13.46
N ASN A 79 51.17 16.64 13.92
CA ASN A 79 50.92 15.21 13.77
C ASN A 79 49.68 14.76 14.54
N LYS A 80 49.49 15.29 15.77
CA LYS A 80 48.30 15.01 16.59
C LYS A 80 47.01 15.50 15.92
N ASN A 81 47.03 16.68 15.30
CA ASN A 81 45.87 17.22 14.59
C ASN A 81 45.58 16.45 13.29
N SER A 82 46.62 16.05 12.55
CA SER A 82 46.48 15.21 11.35
C SER A 82 45.82 13.87 11.67
N ASN A 83 46.30 13.17 12.69
CA ASN A 83 45.73 11.89 13.12
C ASN A 83 44.29 12.02 13.62
N LYS A 84 43.98 13.06 14.41
CA LYS A 84 42.60 13.32 14.85
C LYS A 84 41.66 13.54 13.66
N ARG A 85 42.11 14.31 12.67
CA ARG A 85 41.32 14.56 11.46
C ARG A 85 41.05 13.28 10.67
N LEU A 86 42.06 12.43 10.48
CA LEU A 86 41.92 11.13 9.81
C LEU A 86 40.94 10.20 10.53
N VAL A 87 40.98 10.16 11.87
CA VAL A 87 40.06 9.32 12.66
C VAL A 87 38.62 9.80 12.51
N VAL A 88 38.38 11.12 12.64
CA VAL A 88 37.03 11.68 12.52
C VAL A 88 36.49 11.53 11.09
N GLU A 89 37.31 11.76 10.06
CA GLU A 89 36.94 11.54 8.66
C GLU A 89 36.62 10.06 8.41
N GLY A 90 37.38 9.11 8.98
CA GLY A 90 37.10 7.67 8.88
C GLY A 90 35.79 7.24 9.57
N GLU A 91 35.55 7.70 10.79
CA GLU A 91 34.34 7.39 11.56
C GLU A 91 33.08 7.96 10.90
N THR A 92 33.13 9.21 10.44
CA THR A 92 32.00 9.84 9.73
C THR A 92 31.69 9.14 8.42
N PHE A 93 32.71 8.75 7.64
CA PHE A 93 32.51 7.98 6.41
C PHE A 93 31.90 6.61 6.69
N GLY A 94 32.36 5.93 7.75
CA GLY A 94 31.81 4.64 8.17
C GLY A 94 30.33 4.70 8.56
N ILE A 95 29.93 5.72 9.33
CA ILE A 95 28.52 5.94 9.71
C ILE A 95 27.66 6.19 8.47
N ILE A 96 28.13 7.03 7.54
CA ILE A 96 27.42 7.31 6.28
C ILE A 96 27.27 6.03 5.44
N LEU A 97 28.33 5.21 5.34
CA LEU A 97 28.29 3.97 4.57
C LEU A 97 27.26 2.97 5.13
N VAL A 98 27.24 2.80 6.46
CA VAL A 98 26.28 1.91 7.14
C VAL A 98 24.85 2.43 6.96
N SER A 99 24.64 3.73 7.17
CA SER A 99 23.32 4.34 6.97
C SER A 99 22.82 4.17 5.53
N LEU A 100 23.70 4.36 4.54
CA LEU A 100 23.36 4.18 3.13
C LEU A 100 23.02 2.71 2.82
N HIS A 101 23.80 1.76 3.36
CA HIS A 101 23.56 0.33 3.17
C HIS A 101 22.21 -0.11 3.75
N VAL A 102 21.85 0.37 4.94
CA VAL A 102 20.53 0.09 5.55
C VAL A 102 19.40 0.64 4.68
N SER A 103 19.52 1.88 4.17
CA SER A 103 18.53 2.46 3.26
C SER A 103 18.37 1.64 1.98
N VAL A 104 19.48 1.16 1.39
CA VAL A 104 19.43 0.30 0.19
C VAL A 104 18.69 -1.01 0.48
N LEU A 105 18.98 -1.67 1.61
CA LEU A 105 18.31 -2.92 1.99
C LEU A 105 16.80 -2.73 2.20
N LEU A 106 16.39 -1.60 2.79
CA LEU A 106 14.96 -1.28 2.96
C LEU A 106 14.27 -1.06 1.61
N LEU A 107 14.91 -0.33 0.69
CA LEU A 107 14.39 -0.10 -0.66
C LEU A 107 14.32 -1.40 -1.48
N GLU A 108 15.32 -2.29 -1.35
CA GLU A 108 15.28 -3.60 -2.01
C GLU A 108 14.15 -4.46 -1.48
N LYS A 109 13.89 -4.43 -0.16
CA LYS A 109 12.76 -5.13 0.43
C LYS A 109 11.43 -4.58 -0.10
N GLU A 110 11.26 -3.26 -0.10
CA GLU A 110 10.05 -2.61 -0.61
C GLU A 110 9.83 -2.93 -2.10
N ARG A 111 10.89 -2.92 -2.92
CA ARG A 111 10.81 -3.33 -4.33
C ARG A 111 10.32 -4.77 -4.46
N ASN A 112 10.88 -5.70 -3.70
CA ASN A 112 10.49 -7.11 -3.75
C ASN A 112 9.03 -7.31 -3.30
N ASP A 113 8.57 -6.59 -2.27
CA ASP A 113 7.18 -6.63 -1.80
C ASP A 113 6.23 -6.11 -2.90
N LYS A 114 6.63 -5.04 -3.61
CA LYS A 114 5.89 -4.49 -4.76
C LYS A 114 5.87 -5.42 -5.96
N ASP A 115 6.97 -6.12 -6.25
CA ASP A 115 7.03 -7.12 -7.32
C ASP A 115 6.08 -8.30 -7.01
N ALA A 116 6.01 -8.74 -5.75
CA ALA A 116 5.07 -9.78 -5.33
C ALA A 116 3.61 -9.33 -5.44
N GLU A 117 3.29 -8.09 -5.04
CA GLU A 117 1.95 -7.51 -5.19
C GLU A 117 1.55 -7.43 -6.68
N LEU A 118 2.48 -7.04 -7.55
CA LEU A 118 2.27 -6.96 -9.00
C LEU A 118 1.99 -8.35 -9.60
N ASP A 119 2.72 -9.38 -9.18
CA ASP A 119 2.49 -10.74 -9.69
C ASP A 119 1.14 -11.31 -9.25
N ILE A 120 0.71 -11.04 -8.00
CA ILE A 120 -0.65 -11.38 -7.55
C ILE A 120 -1.70 -10.69 -8.41
N LEU A 121 -1.51 -9.40 -8.73
CA LEU A 121 -2.42 -8.65 -9.60
C LEU A 121 -2.46 -9.21 -11.02
N LYS A 122 -1.31 -9.58 -11.60
CA LYS A 122 -1.25 -10.25 -12.92
C LYS A 122 -2.04 -11.56 -12.91
N THR A 123 -1.88 -12.41 -11.89
CA THR A 123 -2.63 -13.67 -11.78
C THR A 123 -4.13 -13.42 -11.66
N LYS A 124 -4.55 -12.42 -10.87
CA LYS A 124 -5.96 -12.01 -10.78
C LYS A 124 -6.50 -11.55 -12.13
N MET A 125 -5.73 -10.77 -12.88
CA MET A 125 -6.12 -10.28 -14.21
C MET A 125 -6.33 -11.43 -15.20
N ILE A 126 -5.41 -12.41 -15.25
CA ILE A 126 -5.53 -13.60 -16.09
C ILE A 126 -6.81 -14.38 -15.76
N ASN A 127 -7.06 -14.64 -14.48
CA ASN A 127 -8.26 -15.36 -14.04
C ASN A 127 -9.57 -14.62 -14.40
N ILE A 128 -9.57 -13.27 -14.31
CA ILE A 128 -10.73 -12.47 -14.76
C ILE A 128 -10.92 -12.60 -16.27
N ASN A 129 -9.83 -12.57 -17.05
CA ASN A 129 -9.90 -12.73 -18.50
C ASN A 129 -10.46 -14.11 -18.89
N ASP A 130 -9.95 -15.19 -18.29
CA ASP A 130 -10.43 -16.55 -18.54
C ASP A 130 -11.92 -16.70 -18.20
N LYS A 131 -12.37 -16.09 -17.09
CA LYS A 131 -13.80 -16.06 -16.71
C LYS A 131 -14.64 -15.28 -17.71
N ASN A 132 -14.12 -14.20 -18.28
CA ASN A 132 -14.84 -13.43 -19.30
C ASN A 132 -14.94 -14.19 -20.61
N GLU A 133 -13.86 -14.84 -21.06
CA GLU A 133 -13.89 -15.70 -22.25
C GLU A 133 -14.92 -16.84 -22.11
N ASN A 134 -15.00 -17.48 -20.93
CA ASN A 134 -16.01 -18.49 -20.66
C ASN A 134 -17.44 -17.90 -20.70
N LYS A 135 -17.66 -16.72 -20.11
CA LYS A 135 -18.96 -16.03 -20.17
C LYS A 135 -19.35 -15.69 -21.60
N ASP A 136 -18.42 -15.23 -22.43
CA ASP A 136 -18.67 -14.94 -23.84
C ASP A 136 -19.04 -16.21 -24.62
N GLY A 137 -18.40 -17.34 -24.32
CA GLY A 137 -18.79 -18.65 -24.84
C GLY A 137 -20.24 -19.01 -24.51
N ILE A 138 -20.65 -18.84 -23.24
CA ILE A 138 -22.03 -19.09 -22.79
C ILE A 138 -23.00 -18.13 -23.48
N ILE A 139 -22.68 -16.84 -23.55
CA ILE A 139 -23.53 -15.82 -24.21
C ILE A 139 -23.74 -16.18 -25.68
N ASN A 140 -22.70 -16.60 -26.39
CA ASN A 140 -22.80 -16.99 -27.79
C ASN A 140 -23.66 -18.25 -27.97
N SER A 141 -23.54 -19.22 -27.06
CA SER A 141 -24.40 -20.42 -27.08
C SER A 141 -25.87 -20.06 -26.83
N LEU A 142 -26.15 -19.22 -25.83
CA LEU A 142 -27.52 -18.78 -25.52
C LEU A 142 -28.11 -17.95 -26.67
N LYS A 143 -27.31 -17.11 -27.34
CA LYS A 143 -27.74 -16.37 -28.53
C LYS A 143 -28.14 -17.31 -29.66
N ALA A 144 -27.39 -18.38 -29.88
CA ALA A 144 -27.73 -19.39 -30.89
C ALA A 144 -29.04 -20.11 -30.54
N GLU A 145 -29.24 -20.49 -29.28
CA GLU A 145 -30.47 -21.14 -28.81
C GLU A 145 -31.70 -20.21 -28.90
N ILE A 146 -31.55 -18.92 -28.58
CA ILE A 146 -32.62 -17.94 -28.78
C ILE A 146 -32.98 -17.81 -30.27
N ALA A 147 -31.99 -17.86 -31.17
CA ALA A 147 -32.25 -17.76 -32.60
C ALA A 147 -33.06 -18.97 -33.11
N THR A 148 -32.72 -20.19 -32.68
CA THR A 148 -33.46 -21.40 -33.05
C THR A 148 -34.88 -21.39 -32.47
N LEU A 149 -35.05 -20.99 -31.20
CA LEU A 149 -36.37 -20.87 -30.58
C LEU A 149 -37.27 -19.84 -31.28
N LYS A 150 -36.70 -18.72 -31.73
CA LYS A 150 -37.44 -17.72 -32.54
C LYS A 150 -37.93 -18.30 -33.85
N GLU A 151 -37.08 -19.08 -34.54
CA GLU A 151 -37.46 -19.74 -35.80
C GLU A 151 -38.58 -20.78 -35.58
N VAL A 152 -38.47 -21.61 -34.54
CA VAL A 152 -39.52 -22.57 -34.16
C VAL A 152 -40.84 -21.86 -33.85
N THR A 153 -40.79 -20.74 -33.11
CA THR A 153 -41.99 -19.96 -32.78
C THR A 153 -42.64 -19.36 -34.02
N ALA A 154 -41.84 -18.82 -34.96
CA ALA A 154 -42.35 -18.30 -36.23
C ALA A 154 -43.05 -19.39 -37.06
N ASN A 155 -42.46 -20.59 -37.12
CA ASN A 155 -43.05 -21.74 -37.81
C ASN A 155 -44.35 -22.21 -37.14
N MET A 156 -44.39 -22.26 -35.81
CA MET A 156 -45.58 -22.64 -35.07
C MET A 156 -46.73 -21.64 -35.30
N ASN A 157 -46.44 -20.33 -35.29
CA ASN A 157 -47.44 -19.30 -35.57
C ASN A 157 -48.02 -19.44 -36.98
N LYS A 158 -47.17 -19.68 -37.99
CA LYS A 158 -47.65 -19.91 -39.37
C LYS A 158 -48.57 -21.12 -39.45
N SER A 159 -48.21 -22.23 -38.81
CA SER A 159 -49.06 -23.43 -38.75
C SER A 159 -50.37 -23.17 -38.02
N ASN A 160 -50.35 -22.36 -36.96
CA ASN A 160 -51.56 -21.96 -36.22
C ASN A 160 -52.49 -21.09 -37.08
N ASP A 161 -51.94 -20.15 -37.85
CA ASP A 161 -52.69 -19.33 -38.80
C ASP A 161 -53.35 -20.19 -39.87
N GLU A 162 -52.61 -21.15 -40.44
CA GLU A 162 -53.14 -22.13 -41.40
C GLU A 162 -54.29 -22.96 -40.79
N THR A 163 -54.12 -23.42 -39.55
CA THR A 163 -55.14 -24.18 -38.83
C THR A 163 -56.40 -23.34 -38.54
N SER A 164 -56.22 -22.07 -38.19
CA SER A 164 -57.32 -21.12 -37.99
C SER A 164 -58.16 -20.92 -39.25
N VAL A 165 -57.52 -20.79 -40.41
CA VAL A 165 -58.21 -20.69 -41.70
C VAL A 165 -59.04 -21.94 -41.99
N VAL A 166 -58.48 -23.13 -41.74
CA VAL A 166 -59.20 -24.40 -41.92
C VAL A 166 -60.40 -24.49 -40.99
N LEU A 167 -60.25 -24.15 -39.70
CA LEU A 167 -61.34 -24.14 -38.72
C LEU A 167 -62.49 -23.22 -39.16
N ASN A 168 -62.18 -22.02 -39.63
CA ASN A 168 -63.19 -21.08 -40.13
C ASN A 168 -63.94 -21.64 -41.36
N CYS A 169 -63.23 -22.31 -42.26
CA CYS A 169 -63.83 -22.95 -43.44
C CYS A 169 -64.77 -24.12 -43.04
N LEU A 170 -64.35 -24.93 -42.07
CA LEU A 170 -65.16 -26.03 -41.53
C LEU A 170 -66.40 -25.50 -40.79
N ALA A 171 -66.26 -24.42 -40.01
CA ALA A 171 -67.39 -23.78 -39.33
C ALA A 171 -68.45 -23.28 -40.33
N LYS A 172 -68.02 -22.71 -41.46
CA LYS A 172 -68.94 -22.30 -42.54
C LYS A 172 -69.67 -23.49 -43.16
N LYS A 173 -68.94 -24.56 -43.52
CA LYS A 173 -69.55 -25.79 -44.06
C LYS A 173 -70.56 -26.41 -43.09
N LYS A 174 -70.27 -26.39 -41.78
CA LYS A 174 -71.19 -26.86 -40.76
C LYS A 174 -72.49 -26.05 -40.76
N SER A 175 -72.40 -24.72 -40.78
CA SER A 175 -73.57 -23.84 -40.90
C SER A 175 -74.38 -24.11 -42.16
N ASP A 176 -73.74 -24.32 -43.30
CA ASP A 176 -74.42 -24.61 -44.57
C ASP A 176 -75.18 -25.95 -44.50
N LEU A 177 -74.58 -26.97 -43.88
CA LEU A 177 -75.23 -28.27 -43.65
C LEU A 177 -76.40 -28.17 -42.67
N GLU A 178 -76.28 -27.40 -41.60
CA GLU A 178 -77.39 -27.17 -40.64
C GLU A 178 -78.60 -26.51 -41.34
N GLN A 179 -78.36 -25.53 -42.22
CA GLN A 179 -79.43 -24.93 -43.04
C GLN A 179 -80.03 -25.92 -44.04
N TYR A 180 -79.23 -26.84 -44.58
CA TYR A 180 -79.72 -27.87 -45.49
C TYR A 180 -80.61 -28.90 -44.75
N ILE A 181 -80.17 -29.37 -43.58
CA ILE A 181 -80.95 -30.29 -42.73
C ILE A 181 -82.29 -29.65 -42.35
N SER A 182 -82.30 -28.39 -41.91
CA SER A 182 -83.53 -27.69 -41.53
C SER A 182 -84.54 -27.59 -42.70
N ARG A 183 -84.06 -27.45 -43.94
CA ARG A 183 -84.94 -27.50 -45.13
C ARG A 183 -85.53 -28.89 -45.35
N LEU A 184 -84.71 -29.94 -45.24
CA LEU A 184 -85.18 -31.33 -45.39
C LEU A 184 -86.19 -31.70 -44.31
N GLU A 185 -86.00 -31.25 -43.07
CA GLU A 185 -86.97 -31.47 -41.98
C GLU A 185 -88.32 -30.83 -42.29
N LYS A 186 -88.33 -29.60 -42.83
CA LYS A 186 -89.56 -28.93 -43.24
C LYS A 186 -90.25 -29.67 -44.38
N GLU A 187 -89.50 -30.10 -45.39
CA GLU A 187 -90.06 -30.86 -46.51
C GLU A 187 -90.63 -32.21 -46.06
N ARG A 188 -89.95 -32.89 -45.12
CA ARG A 188 -90.47 -34.10 -44.47
C ARG A 188 -91.79 -33.82 -43.77
N ASP A 189 -91.89 -32.74 -42.99
CA ASP A 189 -93.11 -32.38 -42.27
C ASP A 189 -94.27 -32.07 -43.22
N ASP A 190 -94.00 -31.31 -44.29
CA ASP A 190 -94.99 -31.03 -45.35
C ASP A 190 -95.48 -32.34 -46.01
N LYS A 191 -94.58 -33.28 -46.28
CA LYS A 191 -94.91 -34.60 -46.84
C LYS A 191 -95.68 -35.49 -45.87
N ASP A 192 -95.41 -35.41 -44.57
CA ASP A 192 -96.15 -36.16 -43.56
C ASP A 192 -97.60 -35.65 -43.44
N VAL A 193 -97.81 -34.33 -43.55
CA VAL A 193 -99.16 -33.74 -43.66
C VAL A 193 -99.89 -34.26 -44.89
N GLU A 194 -99.25 -34.25 -46.06
CA GLU A 194 -99.83 -34.76 -47.32
C GLU A 194 -100.19 -36.26 -47.20
N LEU A 195 -99.30 -37.06 -46.60
CA LEU A 195 -99.53 -38.48 -46.34
C LEU A 195 -100.73 -38.71 -45.41
N ASN A 196 -100.88 -37.89 -44.37
CA ASN A 196 -102.00 -37.99 -43.44
C ASN A 196 -103.34 -37.61 -44.08
N VAL A 197 -103.37 -36.61 -44.98
CA VAL A 197 -104.54 -36.26 -45.79
C VAL A 197 -104.94 -37.44 -46.68
N LEU A 198 -103.99 -38.01 -47.44
CA LEU A 198 -104.23 -39.17 -48.29
C LEU A 198 -104.74 -40.38 -47.49
N LYS A 199 -104.20 -40.63 -46.29
CA LYS A 199 -104.70 -41.69 -45.39
C LYS A 199 -106.16 -41.45 -44.99
N MET A 200 -106.55 -40.21 -44.66
CA MET A 200 -107.95 -39.87 -44.36
C MET A 200 -108.88 -40.07 -45.57
N GLU A 201 -108.41 -39.75 -46.78
CA GLU A 201 -109.17 -40.03 -48.00
C GLU A 201 -109.33 -41.52 -48.27
N MET A 202 -108.27 -42.32 -48.06
CA MET A 202 -108.33 -43.78 -48.18
C MET A 202 -109.30 -44.40 -47.18
N ILE A 203 -109.34 -43.92 -45.93
CA ILE A 203 -110.33 -44.36 -44.92
C ILE A 203 -111.75 -44.02 -45.38
N ASN A 204 -111.98 -42.81 -45.88
CA ASN A 204 -113.28 -42.40 -46.42
C ASN A 204 -113.72 -43.25 -47.64
N ILE A 205 -112.79 -43.65 -48.50
CA ILE A 205 -113.07 -44.55 -49.64
C ILE A 205 -113.36 -45.97 -49.13
N ALA A 206 -112.64 -46.46 -48.12
CA ALA A 206 -112.87 -47.75 -47.49
C ALA A 206 -114.23 -47.82 -46.74
N ASP A 207 -114.65 -46.72 -46.12
CA ASP A 207 -115.97 -46.63 -45.49
C ASP A 207 -117.10 -46.54 -46.53
N LYS A 208 -116.84 -45.91 -47.70
CA LYS A 208 -117.75 -45.94 -48.85
C LYS A 208 -117.85 -47.32 -49.52
N SER A 209 -116.78 -48.12 -49.49
CA SER A 209 -116.78 -49.47 -50.08
C SER A 209 -117.42 -50.53 -49.17
N LYS A 210 -117.45 -50.33 -47.85
CA LYS A 210 -118.20 -51.21 -46.91
C LYS A 210 -119.72 -51.13 -47.04
N ASN A 211 -120.28 -50.11 -47.69
CA ASN A 211 -121.72 -49.90 -47.82
C ASN A 211 -122.32 -50.38 -49.16
N LYS A 212 -121.57 -51.13 -49.97
CA LYS A 212 -122.10 -51.91 -51.09
C LYS A 212 -121.57 -53.34 -50.97
N GLY A 213 -122.45 -54.23 -50.52
CA GLY A 213 -122.22 -55.67 -50.52
C GLY A 213 -121.87 -56.16 -51.92
N GLY A 214 -120.91 -57.07 -51.98
CA GLY A 214 -120.45 -57.64 -53.23
C GLY A 214 -119.27 -58.56 -53.02
N THR A 215 -119.56 -59.77 -52.57
CA THR A 215 -118.67 -60.93 -52.54
C THR A 215 -118.03 -61.15 -53.91
N THR A 216 -116.71 -61.03 -54.03
CA THR A 216 -115.96 -61.64 -55.14
C THR A 216 -114.57 -62.05 -54.67
N ASN A 217 -114.35 -63.36 -54.73
CA ASN A 217 -113.07 -64.04 -54.62
C ASN A 217 -112.02 -63.38 -55.54
N SER A 218 -110.81 -63.16 -55.04
CA SER A 218 -109.62 -63.03 -55.89
C SER A 218 -108.38 -63.46 -55.11
N SER A 219 -107.96 -64.69 -55.39
CA SER A 219 -106.68 -65.28 -55.01
C SER A 219 -105.47 -64.60 -55.69
N ASP A 220 -105.70 -63.56 -56.51
CA ASP A 220 -104.66 -62.79 -57.21
C ASP A 220 -104.28 -61.49 -56.46
N ALA A 221 -105.10 -61.04 -55.49
CA ALA A 221 -104.82 -59.86 -54.67
C ALA A 221 -103.79 -60.13 -53.56
N GLU A 222 -103.76 -61.34 -53.00
CA GLU A 222 -102.78 -61.72 -51.98
C GLU A 222 -101.35 -61.78 -52.55
N HIS A 223 -101.17 -62.27 -53.78
CA HIS A 223 -99.84 -62.28 -54.43
C HIS A 223 -99.34 -60.86 -54.78
N GLY A 224 -100.22 -59.96 -55.21
CA GLY A 224 -99.88 -58.56 -55.47
C GLY A 224 -99.51 -57.78 -54.20
N ILE A 225 -100.26 -57.97 -53.12
CA ILE A 225 -99.97 -57.36 -51.80
C ILE A 225 -98.67 -57.93 -51.22
N ASN A 226 -98.44 -59.23 -51.35
CA ASN A 226 -97.21 -59.86 -50.87
C ASN A 226 -95.98 -59.37 -51.66
N ASN A 227 -96.07 -59.25 -52.99
CA ASN A 227 -94.98 -58.69 -53.80
C ASN A 227 -94.69 -57.22 -53.47
N VAL A 228 -95.73 -56.39 -53.27
CA VAL A 228 -95.56 -54.98 -52.88
C VAL A 228 -94.93 -54.86 -51.49
N ASN A 229 -95.30 -55.71 -50.54
CA ASN A 229 -94.69 -55.75 -49.21
C ASN A 229 -93.24 -56.24 -49.25
N ILE A 230 -92.90 -57.21 -50.11
CA ILE A 230 -91.52 -57.66 -50.33
C ILE A 230 -90.66 -56.52 -50.88
N ILE A 231 -91.10 -55.83 -51.93
CA ILE A 231 -90.36 -54.70 -52.51
C ILE A 231 -90.16 -53.56 -51.49
N ARG A 232 -91.18 -53.26 -50.69
CA ARG A 232 -91.09 -52.24 -49.63
C ARG A 232 -90.11 -52.64 -48.53
N ASN A 233 -90.12 -53.91 -48.11
CA ASN A 233 -89.17 -54.42 -47.12
C ASN A 233 -87.73 -54.39 -47.66
N GLU A 234 -87.51 -54.74 -48.94
CA GLU A 234 -86.21 -54.61 -49.60
C GLU A 234 -85.72 -53.15 -49.66
N GLN A 235 -86.63 -52.19 -49.85
CA GLN A 235 -86.29 -50.76 -49.79
C GLN A 235 -85.89 -50.33 -48.37
N TYR A 236 -86.64 -50.75 -47.34
CA TYR A 236 -86.28 -50.46 -45.95
C TYR A 236 -84.95 -51.09 -45.54
N GLU A 237 -84.64 -52.30 -46.00
CA GLU A 237 -83.33 -52.92 -45.73
C GLU A 237 -82.17 -52.13 -46.35
N LYS A 238 -82.34 -51.61 -47.58
CA LYS A 238 -81.33 -50.76 -48.22
C LYS A 238 -81.13 -49.46 -47.44
N GLU A 239 -82.21 -48.83 -46.99
CA GLU A 239 -82.16 -47.58 -46.22
C GLU A 239 -81.53 -47.79 -44.83
N ILE A 240 -81.88 -48.89 -44.14
CA ILE A 240 -81.24 -49.29 -42.87
C ILE A 240 -79.74 -49.52 -43.06
N ASN A 241 -79.32 -50.14 -44.16
CA ASN A 241 -77.90 -50.38 -44.43
C ASN A 241 -77.15 -49.09 -44.76
N ALA A 242 -77.75 -48.17 -45.53
CA ALA A 242 -77.18 -46.85 -45.78
C ALA A 242 -76.99 -46.05 -44.48
N LEU A 243 -78.02 -46.02 -43.62
CA LEU A 243 -77.95 -45.35 -42.32
C LEU A 243 -76.92 -45.99 -41.38
N LYS A 244 -76.75 -47.32 -41.42
CA LYS A 244 -75.68 -48.00 -40.68
C LYS A 244 -74.30 -47.58 -41.14
N GLU A 245 -74.09 -47.43 -42.46
CA GLU A 245 -72.82 -47.00 -43.01
C GLU A 245 -72.50 -45.54 -42.64
N GLU A 246 -73.47 -44.63 -42.76
CA GLU A 246 -73.34 -43.25 -42.31
C GLU A 246 -73.02 -43.16 -40.82
N LYS A 247 -73.71 -43.96 -39.98
CA LYS A 247 -73.42 -44.05 -38.55
C LYS A 247 -71.98 -44.51 -38.30
N ASN A 248 -71.51 -45.54 -39.01
CA ASN A 248 -70.14 -46.04 -38.86
C ASN A 248 -69.11 -44.98 -39.29
N GLN A 249 -69.38 -44.25 -40.37
CA GLN A 249 -68.55 -43.15 -40.83
C GLN A 249 -68.48 -42.00 -39.81
N ALA A 250 -69.62 -41.63 -39.22
CA ALA A 250 -69.69 -40.64 -38.15
C ALA A 250 -68.91 -41.08 -36.90
N ILE A 251 -69.04 -42.34 -36.50
CA ILE A 251 -68.26 -42.91 -35.37
C ILE A 251 -66.75 -42.83 -35.65
N SER A 252 -66.33 -43.15 -36.89
CA SER A 252 -64.92 -43.05 -37.29
C SER A 252 -64.40 -41.61 -37.18
N GLN A 253 -65.17 -40.63 -37.65
CA GLN A 253 -64.81 -39.21 -37.54
C GLN A 253 -64.76 -38.74 -36.08
N ILE A 254 -65.72 -39.14 -35.24
CA ILE A 254 -65.73 -38.83 -33.81
C ILE A 254 -64.46 -39.38 -33.13
N ASN A 255 -64.07 -40.62 -33.45
CA ASN A 255 -62.85 -41.20 -32.89
C ASN A 255 -61.59 -40.46 -33.32
N LEU A 256 -61.52 -40.02 -34.57
CA LEU A 256 -60.39 -39.23 -35.09
C LEU A 256 -60.27 -37.88 -34.36
N LEU A 257 -61.39 -37.15 -34.25
CA LEU A 257 -61.44 -35.86 -33.54
C LEU A 257 -61.09 -36.03 -32.06
N LYS A 258 -61.51 -37.13 -31.43
CA LYS A 258 -61.17 -37.43 -30.03
C LYS A 258 -59.67 -37.62 -29.85
N LEU A 259 -58.99 -38.29 -30.79
CA LEU A 259 -57.54 -38.44 -30.76
C LEU A 259 -56.82 -37.10 -30.93
N GLU A 260 -57.32 -36.24 -31.82
CA GLU A 260 -56.78 -34.90 -32.04
C GLU A 260 -56.92 -34.01 -30.78
N ILE A 261 -58.10 -34.02 -30.14
CA ILE A 261 -58.34 -33.30 -28.88
C ILE A 261 -57.38 -33.78 -27.78
N LEU A 262 -57.15 -35.09 -27.66
CA LEU A 262 -56.18 -35.63 -26.70
C LEU A 262 -54.75 -35.15 -27.01
N GLY A 263 -54.37 -35.10 -28.28
CA GLY A 263 -53.08 -34.57 -28.71
C GLY A 263 -52.91 -33.08 -28.38
N LEU A 264 -53.93 -32.27 -28.63
CA LEU A 264 -53.93 -30.84 -28.29
C LEU A 264 -53.90 -30.62 -26.77
N SER A 265 -54.68 -31.39 -26.01
CA SER A 265 -54.68 -31.32 -24.54
C SER A 265 -53.31 -31.66 -23.94
N LYS A 266 -52.62 -32.67 -24.50
CA LYS A 266 -51.25 -33.00 -24.10
C LYS A 266 -50.28 -31.86 -24.40
N LYS A 267 -50.31 -31.30 -25.61
CA LYS A 267 -49.47 -30.15 -25.99
C LYS A 267 -49.74 -28.92 -25.13
N GLN A 268 -51.00 -28.69 -24.76
CA GLN A 268 -51.37 -27.60 -23.86
C GLN A 268 -50.71 -27.78 -22.48
N ALA A 269 -50.78 -28.98 -21.90
CA ALA A 269 -50.15 -29.27 -20.62
C ALA A 269 -48.62 -29.11 -20.67
N GLU A 270 -47.98 -29.55 -21.76
CA GLU A 270 -46.53 -29.35 -22.00
C GLU A 270 -46.17 -27.85 -22.06
N ASN A 271 -46.95 -27.05 -22.81
CA ASN A 271 -46.74 -25.60 -22.91
C ASN A 271 -46.94 -24.90 -21.57
N GLU A 272 -47.94 -25.29 -20.78
CA GLU A 272 -48.17 -24.75 -19.44
C GLU A 272 -46.99 -25.04 -18.50
N GLY A 273 -46.38 -26.23 -18.60
CA GLY A 273 -45.15 -26.58 -17.89
C GLY A 273 -43.98 -25.65 -18.25
N VAL A 274 -43.73 -25.44 -19.55
CA VAL A 274 -42.67 -24.54 -20.03
C VAL A 274 -42.90 -23.10 -19.56
N VAL A 275 -44.14 -22.62 -19.59
CA VAL A 275 -44.50 -21.29 -19.10
C VAL A 275 -44.27 -21.16 -17.60
N LEU A 276 -44.59 -22.19 -16.81
CA LEU A 276 -44.33 -22.20 -15.37
C LEU A 276 -42.83 -22.14 -15.05
N GLU A 277 -42.02 -22.94 -15.75
CA GLU A 277 -40.57 -22.91 -15.63
C GLU A 277 -39.99 -21.56 -16.03
N ALA A 278 -40.47 -20.96 -17.12
CA ALA A 278 -40.06 -19.63 -17.54
C ALA A 278 -40.40 -18.57 -16.50
N LYS A 279 -41.58 -18.66 -15.86
CA LYS A 279 -41.96 -17.78 -14.75
C LYS A 279 -41.03 -17.93 -13.55
N GLN A 280 -40.68 -19.17 -13.17
CA GLN A 280 -39.75 -19.44 -12.07
C GLN A 280 -38.33 -18.92 -12.37
N ARG A 281 -37.85 -19.08 -13.61
CA ARG A 281 -36.56 -18.49 -14.02
C ARG A 281 -36.60 -16.96 -13.97
N ASN A 282 -37.70 -16.35 -14.39
CA ASN A 282 -37.86 -14.91 -14.35
C ASN A 282 -37.89 -14.37 -12.90
N THR A 283 -38.53 -15.06 -11.96
CA THR A 283 -38.50 -14.66 -10.54
C THR A 283 -37.09 -14.72 -9.98
N LEU A 284 -36.35 -15.80 -10.24
CA LEU A 284 -34.95 -15.91 -9.81
C LEU A 284 -34.06 -14.82 -10.42
N PHE A 285 -34.32 -14.43 -11.68
CA PHE A 285 -33.58 -13.36 -12.33
C PHE A 285 -33.82 -12.01 -11.65
N VAL A 286 -35.08 -11.70 -11.28
CA VAL A 286 -35.42 -10.49 -10.55
C VAL A 286 -34.75 -10.46 -9.17
N ASP A 287 -34.78 -11.58 -8.44
CA ASP A 287 -34.12 -11.69 -7.13
C ASP A 287 -32.60 -11.45 -7.26
N PHE A 288 -31.96 -12.04 -8.28
CA PHE A 288 -30.53 -11.82 -8.54
C PHE A 288 -30.22 -10.37 -8.95
N GLU A 289 -31.08 -9.73 -9.73
CA GLU A 289 -30.91 -8.33 -10.13
C GLU A 289 -31.02 -7.41 -8.90
N GLU A 290 -31.92 -7.70 -7.97
CA GLU A 290 -32.04 -6.98 -6.70
C GLU A 290 -30.80 -7.19 -5.80
N GLU A 291 -30.32 -8.43 -5.65
CA GLU A 291 -29.08 -8.70 -4.91
C GLU A 291 -27.86 -7.99 -5.50
N TRP A 292 -27.76 -7.97 -6.84
CA TRP A 292 -26.68 -7.26 -7.54
C TRP A 292 -26.73 -5.76 -7.28
N LYS A 293 -27.92 -5.16 -7.36
CA LYS A 293 -28.13 -3.74 -7.07
C LYS A 293 -27.81 -3.40 -5.61
N ASN A 294 -28.15 -4.30 -4.69
CA ASN A 294 -27.81 -4.13 -3.27
C ASN A 294 -26.30 -4.18 -3.03
N LYS A 295 -25.58 -5.11 -3.69
CA LYS A 295 -24.11 -5.16 -3.63
C LYS A 295 -23.46 -3.94 -4.26
N GLU A 296 -23.95 -3.48 -5.40
CA GLU A 296 -23.47 -2.26 -6.05
C GLU A 296 -23.61 -1.06 -5.11
N ASN A 297 -24.78 -0.89 -4.49
CA ASN A 297 -25.00 0.18 -3.51
C ASN A 297 -24.05 0.08 -2.31
N ALA A 298 -23.80 -1.13 -1.79
CA ALA A 298 -22.86 -1.34 -0.69
C ALA A 298 -21.42 -0.95 -1.08
N TYR A 299 -20.96 -1.35 -2.26
CA TYR A 299 -19.62 -0.95 -2.75
C TYR A 299 -19.50 0.55 -2.97
N VAL A 300 -20.54 1.21 -3.49
CA VAL A 300 -20.56 2.67 -3.65
C VAL A 300 -20.45 3.37 -2.29
N GLN A 301 -21.14 2.87 -1.26
CA GLN A 301 -21.04 3.41 0.10
C GLN A 301 -19.63 3.22 0.69
N GLU A 302 -19.06 2.02 0.58
CA GLU A 302 -17.70 1.72 1.06
C GLU A 302 -16.65 2.62 0.38
N ILE A 303 -16.76 2.84 -0.93
CA ILE A 303 -15.88 3.76 -1.67
C ILE A 303 -16.03 5.20 -1.15
N GLN A 304 -17.25 5.65 -0.84
CA GLN A 304 -17.46 6.99 -0.27
C GLN A 304 -16.85 7.10 1.13
N GLU A 305 -17.02 6.10 1.99
CA GLU A 305 -16.43 6.06 3.32
C GLU A 305 -14.90 6.09 3.27
N LEU A 306 -14.30 5.26 2.42
CA LEU A 306 -12.86 5.23 2.19
C LEU A 306 -12.35 6.59 1.67
N LYS A 307 -13.08 7.23 0.76
CA LYS A 307 -12.72 8.56 0.25
C LYS A 307 -12.76 9.63 1.35
N ILE A 308 -13.74 9.58 2.25
CA ILE A 308 -13.83 10.47 3.41
C ILE A 308 -12.68 10.19 4.39
N ALA A 309 -12.37 8.92 4.65
CA ALA A 309 -11.28 8.52 5.54
C ALA A 309 -9.92 8.99 5.02
N VAL A 310 -9.62 8.75 3.73
CA VAL A 310 -8.40 9.24 3.08
C VAL A 310 -8.33 10.77 3.16
N GLY A 311 -9.41 11.47 2.79
CA GLY A 311 -9.46 12.93 2.86
C GLY A 311 -9.18 13.47 4.27
N LYS A 312 -9.75 12.85 5.32
CA LYS A 312 -9.47 13.21 6.72
C LYS A 312 -8.00 12.99 7.09
N THR A 313 -7.43 11.83 6.75
CA THR A 313 -6.02 11.55 7.06
C THR A 313 -5.05 12.46 6.31
N GLU A 314 -5.39 12.87 5.08
CA GLU A 314 -4.60 13.84 4.33
C GLU A 314 -4.69 15.23 4.94
N THR A 315 -5.89 15.67 5.35
CA THR A 315 -6.04 16.97 6.04
C THR A 315 -5.30 16.99 7.37
N ASP A 316 -5.36 15.91 8.16
CA ASP A 316 -4.68 15.82 9.45
C ASP A 316 -3.15 15.89 9.28
N LYS A 317 -2.59 15.17 8.30
CA LYS A 317 -1.17 15.23 7.94
C LYS A 317 -0.75 16.63 7.46
N ILE A 318 -1.58 17.29 6.66
CA ILE A 318 -1.32 18.65 6.20
C ILE A 318 -1.32 19.63 7.38
N GLU A 319 -2.24 19.49 8.33
CA GLU A 319 -2.27 20.32 9.53
C GLU A 319 -1.05 20.07 10.44
N GLU A 320 -0.64 18.82 10.61
CA GLU A 320 0.57 18.45 11.36
C GLU A 320 1.81 19.09 10.73
N MET A 321 2.00 18.92 9.42
CA MET A 321 3.10 19.56 8.68
C MET A 321 3.08 21.10 8.82
N LYS A 322 1.91 21.74 8.81
CA LYS A 322 1.78 23.18 9.05
C LYS A 322 2.22 23.59 10.45
N ARG A 323 1.87 22.80 11.48
CA ARG A 323 2.30 23.05 12.87
C ARG A 323 3.82 22.91 12.99
N ASP A 324 4.40 21.88 12.39
CA ASP A 324 5.85 21.66 12.39
C ASP A 324 6.61 22.79 11.69
N ILE A 325 6.13 23.23 10.51
CA ILE A 325 6.69 24.38 9.80
C ILE A 325 6.62 25.63 10.67
N SER A 326 5.49 25.88 11.34
CA SER A 326 5.35 27.04 12.22
C SER A 326 6.31 26.98 13.41
N PHE A 327 6.50 25.80 14.00
CA PHE A 327 7.44 25.58 15.09
C PHE A 327 8.88 25.81 14.64
N LEU A 328 9.28 25.25 13.48
CA LEU A 328 10.61 25.47 12.90
C LEU A 328 10.85 26.94 12.60
N ASN A 329 9.87 27.66 12.05
CA ASN A 329 9.97 29.10 11.82
C ASN A 329 10.16 29.89 13.11
N SER A 330 9.53 29.46 14.22
CA SER A 330 9.76 30.06 15.54
C SER A 330 11.18 29.83 16.04
N ILE A 331 11.70 28.61 15.92
CA ILE A 331 13.10 28.30 16.29
C ILE A 331 14.06 29.13 15.44
N ILE A 332 13.83 29.19 14.13
CA ILE A 332 14.66 29.95 13.20
C ILE A 332 14.67 31.43 13.60
N ALA A 333 13.51 32.02 13.90
CA ALA A 333 13.42 33.41 14.36
C ALA A 333 14.19 33.63 15.68
N GLU A 334 14.10 32.69 16.63
CA GLU A 334 14.84 32.74 17.89
C GLU A 334 16.36 32.62 17.67
N GLN A 335 16.80 31.73 16.78
CA GLN A 335 18.21 31.58 16.42
C GLN A 335 18.75 32.84 15.73
N TYR A 336 18.00 33.44 14.80
CA TYR A 336 18.40 34.70 14.17
C TYR A 336 18.51 35.84 15.19
N LYS A 337 17.58 35.91 16.16
CA LYS A 337 17.66 36.89 17.24
C LYS A 337 18.91 36.67 18.09
N LYS A 338 19.18 35.43 18.48
CA LYS A 338 20.38 35.06 19.25
C LYS A 338 21.67 35.36 18.49
N GLU A 339 21.71 35.08 17.19
CA GLU A 339 22.85 35.39 16.33
C GLU A 339 23.08 36.90 16.25
N LYS A 340 22.00 37.69 16.11
CA LYS A 340 22.06 39.15 16.12
C LYS A 340 22.60 39.67 17.46
N ASP A 341 22.06 39.19 18.58
CA ASP A 341 22.47 39.61 19.93
C ASP A 341 23.95 39.25 20.18
N LEU A 342 24.42 38.07 19.75
CA LEU A 342 25.82 37.67 19.84
C LEU A 342 26.72 38.55 18.96
N LYS A 343 26.31 38.87 17.73
CA LYS A 343 27.05 39.79 16.85
C LYS A 343 27.17 41.18 17.47
N GLU A 344 26.11 41.67 18.11
CA GLU A 344 26.12 42.96 18.82
C GLU A 344 27.06 42.93 20.03
N GLN A 345 27.03 41.87 20.84
CA GLN A 345 27.98 41.68 21.94
C GLN A 345 29.44 41.64 21.46
N ILE A 346 29.71 40.92 20.37
CA ILE A 346 31.05 40.87 19.77
C ILE A 346 31.47 42.26 19.26
N ALA A 347 30.57 43.01 18.62
CA ALA A 347 30.86 44.36 18.17
C ALA A 347 31.20 45.30 19.33
N ILE A 348 30.46 45.22 20.43
CA ILE A 348 30.73 45.96 21.67
C ILE A 348 32.11 45.59 22.23
N LEU A 349 32.40 44.30 22.38
CA LEU A 349 33.70 43.81 22.90
C LEU A 349 34.87 44.25 22.01
N ASN A 350 34.71 44.23 20.69
CA ASN A 350 35.73 44.66 19.75
C ASN A 350 35.90 46.19 19.71
N SER A 351 34.89 46.96 20.13
CA SER A 351 34.98 48.42 20.22
C SER A 351 35.67 48.91 21.50
N LEU A 352 35.90 48.03 22.49
CA LEU A 352 36.64 48.38 23.70
C LEU A 352 38.15 48.41 23.41
N PRO A 353 38.90 49.43 23.88
CA PRO A 353 40.35 49.48 23.68
C PRO A 353 41.03 48.31 24.37
N ALA A 354 41.64 47.40 23.61
CA ALA A 354 42.35 46.23 24.13
C ALA A 354 43.45 46.59 25.16
N ASN A 355 44.01 47.81 25.05
CA ASN A 355 45.04 48.29 25.96
C ASN A 355 44.52 48.66 27.36
N GLU A 356 43.26 49.05 27.55
CA GLU A 356 42.73 49.39 28.88
C GLU A 356 42.35 48.14 29.69
N ILE A 357 41.78 47.12 29.04
CA ILE A 357 41.33 45.88 29.72
C ILE A 357 42.51 45.04 30.23
N ILE A 358 43.59 44.93 29.45
CA ILE A 358 44.80 44.20 29.87
C ILE A 358 45.48 44.91 31.05
N THR A 359 45.42 46.24 31.08
CA THR A 359 46.01 47.04 32.16
C THR A 359 45.20 46.96 33.46
N GLU A 360 43.86 46.87 33.39
CA GLU A 360 43.03 46.65 34.58
C GLU A 360 43.08 45.21 35.11
N LEU A 361 43.16 44.19 34.23
CA LEU A 361 43.28 42.80 34.65
C LEU A 361 44.63 42.51 35.33
N HIS A 362 45.73 43.10 34.83
CA HIS A 362 47.02 43.03 35.50
C HIS A 362 47.06 43.82 36.82
N ARG A 363 46.26 44.89 36.97
CA ARG A 363 46.14 45.63 38.24
C ARG A 363 45.34 44.90 39.31
N LYS A 364 44.45 43.97 38.95
CA LYS A 364 43.65 43.18 39.90
C LYS A 364 44.27 41.84 40.31
N THR A 365 45.29 41.36 39.60
CA THR A 365 45.96 40.08 39.90
C THR A 365 47.25 40.19 40.71
N GLN A 366 47.75 41.42 40.96
CA GLN A 366 48.81 41.66 41.94
C GLN A 366 48.22 41.92 43.32
N ASP A 367 48.57 41.06 44.28
CA ASP A 367 48.32 41.14 45.73
C ASP A 367 46.93 40.81 46.29
N VAL A 368 46.21 39.84 45.69
CA VAL A 368 45.21 39.09 46.48
C VAL A 368 45.79 37.74 46.88
N PRO A 369 46.13 37.50 48.16
CA PRO A 369 46.56 36.19 48.61
C PRO A 369 45.45 35.17 48.33
N LEU A 370 45.81 34.05 47.70
CA LEU A 370 44.90 32.92 47.51
C LEU A 370 44.34 32.52 48.88
N ARG A 371 43.01 32.58 49.05
CA ARG A 371 42.33 32.16 50.29
C ARG A 371 42.69 30.71 50.57
N SER A 372 43.26 30.44 51.74
CA SER A 372 43.56 29.06 52.16
C SER A 372 42.24 28.35 52.42
N TYR A 373 42.10 27.14 51.88
CA TYR A 373 40.92 26.30 52.07
C TYR A 373 41.39 24.95 52.56
N CYS A 374 40.89 24.53 53.72
CA CYS A 374 41.12 23.18 54.20
C CYS A 374 40.03 22.26 53.63
N ASP A 375 40.41 21.36 52.73
CA ASP A 375 39.53 20.34 52.16
C ASP A 375 39.16 19.21 53.14
N ILE A 376 39.87 19.07 54.26
CA ILE A 376 39.60 18.05 55.30
C ILE A 376 38.41 18.44 56.19
N CYS A 377 38.24 19.73 56.52
CA CYS A 377 37.11 20.19 57.35
C CYS A 377 36.26 21.29 56.71
N GLU A 378 36.47 21.54 55.41
CA GLU A 378 35.68 22.44 54.55
C GLU A 378 35.60 23.91 55.04
N VAL A 379 36.63 24.38 55.76
CA VAL A 379 36.71 25.78 56.24
C VAL A 379 37.71 26.61 55.45
N PHE A 380 37.36 27.88 55.23
CA PHE A 380 38.22 28.86 54.56
C PHE A 380 38.98 29.71 55.60
N ASP A 381 40.19 30.12 55.24
CA ASP A 381 41.08 31.09 55.89
C ASP A 381 41.54 30.77 57.33
N LEU A 382 41.19 29.61 57.90
CA LEU A 382 41.62 29.22 59.26
C LEU A 382 42.97 28.51 59.30
N HIS A 383 43.14 27.50 58.44
CA HIS A 383 44.36 26.72 58.30
C HIS A 383 44.42 26.17 56.88
N ASP A 384 45.62 25.85 56.41
CA ASP A 384 45.79 25.08 55.19
C ASP A 384 45.55 23.59 55.48
N THR A 385 45.28 22.79 54.45
CA THR A 385 45.01 21.35 54.56
C THR A 385 46.05 20.62 55.41
N THR A 386 47.33 21.01 55.36
CA THR A 386 48.42 20.36 56.10
C THR A 386 48.39 20.55 57.61
N ASP A 387 47.69 21.57 58.10
CA ASP A 387 47.62 21.93 59.52
C ASP A 387 46.24 21.61 60.13
N CYS A 388 45.47 20.75 59.45
CA CYS A 388 44.12 20.44 59.90
C CYS A 388 44.13 19.63 61.20
N PRO A 389 43.54 20.12 62.31
CA PRO A 389 43.50 19.39 63.58
C PRO A 389 42.74 18.05 63.47
N THR A 390 41.85 17.92 62.49
CA THR A 390 41.13 16.69 62.17
C THR A 390 42.06 15.62 61.56
N GLN A 391 43.17 16.02 60.94
CA GLN A 391 44.16 15.10 60.36
C GLN A 391 44.92 14.29 61.43
N ALA A 392 44.91 14.74 62.69
CA ALA A 392 45.52 14.03 63.82
C ALA A 392 44.57 13.06 64.54
N MET A 393 43.29 12.99 64.14
CA MET A 393 42.28 12.13 64.81
C MET A 393 41.98 10.82 64.06
N ASP A 394 42.59 10.58 62.90
CA ASP A 394 42.23 9.47 61.98
C ASP A 394 43.01 8.16 62.22
N LEU A 395 43.36 7.86 63.47
CA LEU A 395 43.90 6.57 63.90
C LEU A 395 42.97 5.89 64.91
N GLU A 396 41.68 5.75 64.59
CA GLU A 396 40.83 4.72 65.20
C GLU A 396 39.95 4.03 64.14
N GLU A 397 39.84 2.70 64.29
CA GLU A 397 39.49 1.67 63.30
C GLU A 397 38.00 1.61 62.85
N GLU A 398 37.80 1.37 61.53
CA GLU A 398 36.71 0.58 60.86
C GLU A 398 35.22 1.02 60.98
N PRO A 399 34.25 0.52 60.14
CA PRO A 399 34.34 -0.14 58.83
C PRO A 399 33.45 0.52 57.72
N ILE A 400 33.73 0.10 56.49
CA ILE A 400 33.06 0.40 55.21
C ILE A 400 31.53 0.21 55.29
N ARG A 401 30.73 1.22 54.86
CA ARG A 401 29.28 1.06 54.62
C ARG A 401 28.95 1.04 53.13
N GLU A 402 28.36 -0.08 52.74
CA GLU A 402 27.94 -0.47 51.38
C GLU A 402 26.80 0.41 50.81
N LYS A 403 26.85 0.66 49.50
CA LYS A 403 25.78 1.35 48.76
C LYS A 403 24.59 0.41 48.52
N ASN A 404 23.42 0.75 49.09
CA ASN A 404 22.16 0.05 48.89
C ASN A 404 21.76 -0.06 47.40
N LYS A 405 21.63 -1.29 46.88
CA LYS A 405 21.06 -1.57 45.54
C LYS A 405 19.54 -1.34 45.57
N LYS A 406 19.03 -0.45 44.71
CA LYS A 406 17.59 -0.27 44.50
C LYS A 406 17.01 -1.51 43.79
N VAL A 407 16.02 -2.16 44.40
CA VAL A 407 15.27 -3.29 43.82
C VAL A 407 14.32 -2.76 42.73
N LYS A 408 14.34 -3.37 41.55
CA LYS A 408 13.47 -3.03 40.41
C LYS A 408 12.02 -3.47 40.72
N PRO A 409 10.98 -2.68 40.43
CA PRO A 409 9.60 -3.09 40.64
C PRO A 409 9.24 -4.31 39.78
N GLN A 410 8.40 -5.20 40.31
CA GLN A 410 7.92 -6.39 39.63
C GLN A 410 7.07 -6.00 38.41
N ALA A 411 7.23 -6.72 37.29
CA ALA A 411 6.49 -6.44 36.06
C ALA A 411 4.98 -6.61 36.26
N ARG A 412 4.18 -5.65 35.76
CA ARG A 412 2.72 -5.73 35.81
C ARG A 412 2.22 -6.73 34.75
N PRO A 413 1.32 -7.66 35.11
CA PRO A 413 0.71 -8.59 34.16
C PRO A 413 -0.15 -7.85 33.14
N TYR A 414 -0.08 -8.28 31.88
CA TYR A 414 -0.77 -7.70 30.71
C TYR A 414 -1.48 -8.80 29.94
N CYS A 415 -2.73 -8.54 29.54
CA CYS A 415 -3.53 -9.48 28.78
C CYS A 415 -3.52 -9.11 27.29
N GLU A 416 -2.90 -9.93 26.46
CA GLU A 416 -2.84 -9.71 25.01
C GLU A 416 -4.21 -9.86 24.32
N GLN A 417 -5.17 -10.56 24.95
CA GLN A 417 -6.51 -10.79 24.38
C GLN A 417 -7.46 -9.61 24.55
N CYS A 418 -7.25 -8.76 25.55
CA CYS A 418 -8.13 -7.62 25.81
C CYS A 418 -7.40 -6.28 25.98
N GLU A 419 -6.08 -6.30 25.83
CA GLU A 419 -5.20 -5.13 25.83
C GLU A 419 -5.24 -4.32 27.15
N GLU A 420 -5.57 -4.96 28.26
CA GLU A 420 -5.66 -4.36 29.59
C GLU A 420 -4.57 -4.88 30.55
N PHE A 421 -4.05 -4.00 31.41
CA PHE A 421 -3.12 -4.36 32.49
C PHE A 421 -3.88 -4.81 33.74
N GLY A 422 -3.43 -5.88 34.39
CA GLY A 422 -3.97 -6.34 35.68
C GLY A 422 -4.28 -7.84 35.77
N HIS A 423 -4.23 -8.57 34.66
CA HIS A 423 -4.34 -10.02 34.61
C HIS A 423 -3.57 -10.56 33.40
N ASP A 424 -3.17 -11.84 33.45
CA ASP A 424 -2.58 -12.52 32.29
C ASP A 424 -3.67 -13.11 31.39
N THR A 425 -3.32 -13.36 30.14
CA THR A 425 -4.18 -13.91 29.09
C THR A 425 -4.99 -15.14 29.52
N ASN A 426 -4.42 -16.00 30.39
CA ASN A 426 -5.07 -17.22 30.88
C ASN A 426 -6.24 -16.99 31.85
N ASN A 427 -6.31 -15.81 32.49
CA ASN A 427 -7.36 -15.45 33.45
C ASN A 427 -8.35 -14.40 32.89
N CYS A 428 -8.38 -14.23 31.56
CA CYS A 428 -9.26 -13.25 30.91
C CYS A 428 -10.72 -13.73 30.93
N SER A 429 -11.59 -13.00 31.65
CA SER A 429 -13.03 -13.30 31.75
C SER A 429 -13.75 -13.23 30.40
N LYS A 430 -13.18 -12.53 29.39
CA LYS A 430 -13.73 -12.41 28.03
C LYS A 430 -13.58 -13.70 27.19
N MET A 431 -12.81 -14.70 27.64
CA MET A 431 -12.70 -16.00 26.94
C MET A 431 -13.90 -16.94 27.15
N GLN A 432 -14.76 -16.72 28.15
CA GLN A 432 -15.80 -17.70 28.50
C GLN A 432 -17.05 -17.68 27.62
N THR A 433 -17.18 -16.74 26.67
CA THR A 433 -18.42 -16.57 25.89
C THR A 433 -18.41 -17.20 24.49
N GLU A 434 -17.32 -17.80 24.03
CA GLU A 434 -17.25 -18.34 22.66
C GLU A 434 -16.81 -19.80 22.62
N LYS A 435 -17.73 -20.70 22.98
CA LYS A 435 -17.72 -22.07 22.43
C LYS A 435 -18.83 -22.17 21.37
N PRO A 436 -18.50 -22.28 20.07
CA PRO A 436 -19.51 -22.51 19.06
C PRO A 436 -20.03 -23.96 19.18
N LYS A 437 -21.33 -24.12 19.35
CA LYS A 437 -22.00 -25.42 19.21
C LYS A 437 -21.98 -25.81 17.74
N SER A 438 -21.29 -26.89 17.38
CA SER A 438 -21.41 -27.49 16.04
C SER A 438 -22.84 -27.98 15.85
N LYS A 439 -23.48 -27.56 14.75
CA LYS A 439 -24.70 -28.19 14.26
C LYS A 439 -24.30 -29.07 13.08
N ASP A 440 -24.39 -30.37 13.29
CA ASP A 440 -24.36 -31.34 12.20
C ASP A 440 -25.61 -31.16 11.33
N TYR A 441 -25.40 -30.94 10.04
CA TYR A 441 -26.45 -31.07 9.03
C TYR A 441 -26.09 -32.24 8.13
N THR A 442 -26.65 -33.40 8.45
CA THR A 442 -26.82 -34.50 7.50
C THR A 442 -28.27 -34.43 7.02
N PHE A 443 -28.46 -34.22 5.72
CA PHE A 443 -29.65 -34.65 4.98
C PHE A 443 -29.20 -35.05 3.57
#